data_AF-A0A2G6BCT8-F1
#
_entry.id   AF-A0A2G6BCT8-F1
#
_cell.length_a   1.000
_cell.length_b   1.000
_cell.length_c   1.000
_cell.angle_alpha   90.00
_cell.angle_beta   90.00
_cell.angle_gamma   90.00
#
_symmetry.space_group_name_H-M   'P 1'
#
loop_
_entity.id
_entity.type
_entity.pdbx_description
1 polymer ?
#
loop_
_entity_poly.entity_id
_entity_poly.type
_entity_poly.pdbx_seq_one_letter_code
_entity_poly.pdbx_strand_id
1 'polypeptide(L)'
;MARSLSFVYLFVILAISYIGGALLFREWPVTSLEQIIGLYDQRVVKGSEAALWSPIVVTLSFILVAIILSKYKRVRFITMFLGAIKCAFFGLSSTYLLSTGLKLVSYTIWWFPFQLISCLLFLILCSVLSPPFFATPASKRDRPLTAVPPLIALLLITQILELSIFHFIK
;
A
#
# COMPACT_ATOMS: atom_id res chain seq x y z
N MET A 1 8.18 6.87 25.14
CA MET A 1 6.70 6.76 25.13
C MET A 1 6.03 7.26 23.84
N ALA A 2 6.56 8.27 23.13
CA ALA A 2 5.94 8.79 21.89
C ALA A 2 6.05 7.89 20.63
N ARG A 3 6.99 6.94 20.59
CA ARG A 3 7.28 6.13 19.38
C ARG A 3 6.28 4.99 19.14
N SER A 4 5.70 4.40 20.19
CA SER A 4 4.65 3.37 20.09
C SER A 4 3.31 3.96 19.62
N LEU A 5 3.00 5.19 20.04
CA LEU A 5 1.78 5.90 19.66
C LEU A 5 1.74 6.19 18.15
N SER A 6 2.89 6.50 17.55
CA SER A 6 3.02 6.68 16.10
C SER A 6 2.71 5.39 15.33
N PHE A 7 3.11 4.22 15.84
CA PHE A 7 2.85 2.94 15.15
C PHE A 7 1.36 2.57 15.19
N VAL A 8 0.71 2.72 16.35
CA VAL A 8 -0.73 2.48 16.48
C VAL A 8 -1.52 3.40 15.54
N TYR A 9 -1.13 4.67 15.42
CA TYR A 9 -1.79 5.61 14.51
C TYR A 9 -1.69 5.18 13.03
N LEU A 10 -0.54 4.69 12.58
CA LEU A 10 -0.39 4.16 11.22
C LEU A 10 -1.27 2.94 10.99
N PHE A 11 -1.40 2.06 11.98
CA PHE A 11 -2.27 0.89 11.90
C PHE A 11 -3.75 1.28 11.85
N VAL A 12 -4.16 2.31 12.61
CA VAL A 12 -5.51 2.88 12.55
C VAL A 12 -5.80 3.45 11.16
N ILE A 13 -4.86 4.22 10.57
CA ILE A 13 -5.02 4.73 9.19
C ILE A 13 -5.19 3.56 8.22
N LEU A 14 -4.35 2.53 8.32
CA LEU A 14 -4.43 1.34 7.47
C LEU A 14 -5.80 0.68 7.59
N ALA A 15 -6.25 0.41 8.81
CA ALA A 15 -7.53 -0.28 9.07
C ALA A 15 -8.72 0.52 8.56
N ILE A 16 -8.80 1.82 8.87
CA ILE A 16 -9.89 2.68 8.40
C ILE A 16 -9.90 2.78 6.88
N SER A 17 -8.73 2.96 6.26
CA SER A 17 -8.62 3.06 4.81
C SER A 17 -9.00 1.75 4.11
N TYR A 18 -8.55 0.62 4.67
CA TYR A 18 -8.91 -0.71 4.19
C TYR A 18 -10.43 -0.94 4.23
N ILE A 19 -11.08 -0.63 5.37
CA ILE A 19 -12.54 -0.71 5.51
C ILE A 19 -13.22 0.24 4.52
N GLY A 20 -12.71 1.47 4.36
CA GLY A 20 -13.22 2.43 3.39
C GLY A 20 -13.16 1.89 1.95
N GLY A 21 -12.06 1.24 1.57
CA GLY A 21 -11.92 0.55 0.29
C GLY A 21 -12.92 -0.59 0.11
N ALA A 22 -13.14 -1.39 1.15
CA ALA A 22 -14.13 -2.46 1.15
C ALA A 22 -15.58 -1.95 1.04
N LEU A 23 -15.88 -0.78 1.63
CA LEU A 23 -17.18 -0.12 1.48
C LEU A 23 -17.36 0.46 0.07
N LEU A 24 -16.32 1.06 -0.51
CA LEU A 24 -16.35 1.57 -1.89
C LEU A 24 -16.68 0.47 -2.90
N PHE A 25 -16.21 -0.76 -2.66
CA PHE A 25 -16.57 -1.91 -3.49
C PHE A 25 -18.09 -2.17 -3.53
N ARG A 26 -18.82 -1.92 -2.44
CA ARG A 26 -20.28 -2.16 -2.38
C ARG A 26 -21.10 -1.15 -3.17
N GLU A 27 -20.62 0.07 -3.26
CA GLU A 27 -21.34 1.20 -3.87
C GLU A 27 -21.02 1.38 -5.37
N TRP A 28 -19.95 0.75 -5.86
CA TRP A 28 -19.50 0.93 -7.24
C TRP A 28 -19.89 -0.22 -8.17
N PRO A 29 -20.17 0.09 -9.44
CA PRO A 29 -20.41 -0.95 -10.44
C PRO A 29 -19.13 -1.76 -10.70
N VAL A 30 -19.29 -3.08 -10.82
CA VAL A 30 -18.18 -4.05 -10.97
C VAL A 30 -17.28 -3.73 -12.16
N THR A 31 -17.84 -3.27 -13.28
CA THR A 31 -17.08 -2.93 -14.49
C THR A 31 -16.09 -1.78 -14.28
N SER A 32 -16.48 -0.75 -13.53
CA SER A 32 -15.58 0.36 -13.17
C SER A 32 -14.55 -0.05 -12.12
N LEU A 33 -14.94 -0.93 -11.19
CA LEU A 33 -14.02 -1.49 -10.20
C LEU A 33 -12.91 -2.31 -10.85
N GLU A 34 -13.24 -3.17 -11.82
CA GLU A 34 -12.25 -3.98 -12.54
C GLU A 34 -11.19 -3.13 -13.25
N GLN A 35 -11.59 -1.98 -13.82
CA GLN A 35 -10.64 -1.07 -14.45
C GLN A 35 -9.66 -0.49 -13.43
N ILE A 36 -10.16 -0.04 -12.29
CA ILE A 36 -9.36 0.63 -11.25
C ILE A 36 -8.47 -0.38 -10.52
N ILE A 37 -9.02 -1.55 -10.18
CA ILE A 37 -8.27 -2.66 -9.61
C ILE A 37 -7.24 -3.16 -10.62
N GLY A 38 -7.60 -3.27 -11.90
CA GLY A 38 -6.67 -3.68 -12.95
C GLY A 38 -5.50 -2.71 -13.13
N LEU A 39 -5.69 -1.41 -12.88
CA LEU A 39 -4.60 -0.44 -12.85
C LEU A 39 -3.70 -0.60 -11.61
N TYR A 40 -4.26 -1.01 -10.47
CA TYR A 40 -3.52 -1.22 -9.23
C TYR A 40 -2.79 -2.58 -9.19
N ASP A 41 -3.49 -3.66 -9.49
CA ASP A 41 -2.96 -5.02 -9.55
C ASP A 41 -3.75 -5.86 -10.57
N GLN A 42 -3.19 -6.03 -11.77
CA GLN A 42 -3.79 -6.84 -12.83
C GLN A 42 -4.01 -8.30 -12.44
N ARG A 43 -3.22 -8.85 -11.50
CA ARG A 43 -3.33 -10.26 -11.09
C ARG A 43 -4.65 -10.54 -10.36
N VAL A 44 -5.22 -9.51 -9.75
CA VAL A 44 -6.51 -9.61 -9.08
C VAL A 44 -7.66 -9.82 -10.07
N VAL A 45 -7.57 -9.21 -11.25
CA VAL A 45 -8.63 -9.26 -12.28
C VAL A 45 -8.37 -10.37 -13.29
N LYS A 46 -7.13 -10.49 -13.79
CA LYS A 46 -6.75 -11.38 -14.89
C LYS A 46 -6.08 -12.68 -14.44
N GLY A 47 -5.81 -12.84 -13.15
CA GLY A 47 -5.23 -14.06 -12.59
C GLY A 47 -3.91 -14.46 -13.27
N SER A 48 -3.91 -15.64 -13.90
CA SER A 48 -2.75 -16.26 -14.53
C SER A 48 -2.25 -15.57 -15.80
N GLU A 49 -3.10 -14.76 -16.46
CA GLU A 49 -2.77 -14.01 -17.67
C GLU A 49 -2.23 -12.61 -17.39
N ALA A 50 -2.16 -12.21 -16.12
CA ALA A 50 -1.66 -10.89 -15.74
C ALA A 50 -0.16 -10.75 -16.01
N ALA A 51 0.26 -9.53 -16.40
CA ALA A 51 1.67 -9.20 -16.56
C ALA A 51 2.37 -9.20 -15.20
N LEU A 52 3.38 -10.06 -15.03
CA LEU A 52 4.15 -10.22 -13.78
C LEU A 52 4.83 -8.93 -13.30
N TRP A 53 5.12 -8.00 -14.21
CA TRP A 53 5.78 -6.73 -13.91
C TRP A 53 4.83 -5.63 -13.40
N SER A 54 3.52 -5.77 -13.63
CA SER A 54 2.52 -4.74 -13.28
C SER A 54 2.58 -4.28 -11.80
N PRO A 55 2.67 -5.19 -10.80
CA PRO A 55 2.70 -4.79 -9.39
C PRO A 55 3.96 -4.02 -9.01
N ILE A 56 5.11 -4.36 -9.63
CA ILE A 56 6.37 -3.65 -9.41
C ILE A 56 6.26 -2.22 -9.92
N VAL A 57 5.70 -2.03 -11.12
CA VAL A 57 5.51 -0.70 -11.73
C VAL A 57 4.61 0.17 -10.86
N VAL A 58 3.50 -0.37 -10.36
CA VAL A 58 2.57 0.36 -9.49
C VAL A 58 3.22 0.71 -8.15
N THR A 59 3.94 -0.22 -7.52
CA THR A 59 4.66 0.08 -6.27
C THR A 59 5.72 1.16 -6.48
N LEU A 60 6.47 1.10 -7.58
CA LEU A 60 7.45 2.14 -7.94
C LEU A 60 6.79 3.49 -8.20
N SER A 61 5.62 3.53 -8.87
CA SER A 61 4.91 4.78 -9.12
C SER A 61 4.44 5.43 -7.83
N PHE A 62 3.90 4.65 -6.88
CA PHE A 62 3.53 5.15 -5.55
C PHE A 62 4.73 5.71 -4.79
N ILE A 63 5.89 5.02 -4.81
CA ILE A 63 7.13 5.49 -4.17
C ILE A 63 7.61 6.79 -4.82
N LEU A 64 7.63 6.86 -6.15
CA LEU A 64 8.08 8.03 -6.89
C LEU A 64 7.21 9.26 -6.59
N VAL A 65 5.88 9.09 -6.61
CA VAL A 65 4.93 10.16 -6.27
C VAL A 65 5.13 10.62 -4.82
N ALA A 66 5.30 9.69 -3.86
CA ALA A 66 5.56 10.04 -2.47
C ALA A 66 6.86 10.85 -2.29
N ILE A 67 7.93 10.46 -2.98
CA ILE A 67 9.22 11.18 -2.96
C ILE A 67 9.06 12.58 -3.56
N ILE A 68 8.40 12.71 -4.70
CA ILE A 68 8.16 14.01 -5.35
C ILE A 68 7.36 14.93 -4.41
N LEU A 69 6.25 14.44 -3.84
CA LEU A 69 5.42 15.19 -2.92
C LEU A 69 6.19 15.63 -1.67
N SER A 70 7.08 14.79 -1.15
CA SER A 70 7.89 15.10 0.04
C SER A 70 8.84 16.30 -0.13
N LYS A 71 9.21 16.63 -1.37
CA LYS A 71 10.08 17.79 -1.66
C LYS A 71 9.37 19.11 -1.39
N TYR A 72 8.04 19.12 -1.48
CA TYR A 72 7.23 20.32 -1.33
C TYR A 72 6.68 20.44 0.09
N LYS A 73 7.08 21.50 0.82
CA LYS A 73 6.70 21.69 2.24
C LYS A 73 5.18 21.80 2.48
N ARG A 74 4.43 22.30 1.50
CA ARG A 74 2.98 22.60 1.62
C ARG A 74 2.10 21.35 1.53
N VAL A 75 2.67 20.22 1.13
CA VAL A 75 1.95 19.01 0.68
C VAL A 75 2.14 17.84 1.64
N ARG A 76 2.62 18.12 2.86
CA ARG A 76 2.90 17.13 3.93
C ARG A 76 1.71 16.22 4.23
N PHE A 77 0.49 16.76 4.20
CA PHE A 77 -0.75 16.00 4.40
C PHE A 77 -1.06 15.06 3.22
N ILE A 78 -0.72 15.49 2.00
CA ILE A 78 -1.01 14.72 0.78
C ILE A 78 -0.12 13.46 0.72
N THR A 79 1.11 13.51 1.23
CA THR A 79 1.97 12.31 1.29
C THR A 79 1.34 11.21 2.15
N MET A 80 0.79 11.56 3.32
CA MET A 80 0.09 10.59 4.17
C MET A 80 -1.24 10.15 3.57
N PHE A 81 -1.95 11.06 2.90
CA PHE A 81 -3.18 10.75 2.17
C PHE A 81 -2.92 9.75 1.03
N LEU A 82 -1.79 9.85 0.32
CA LEU A 82 -1.39 8.88 -0.69
C LEU A 82 -1.20 7.47 -0.09
N GLY A 83 -0.64 7.39 1.13
CA GLY A 83 -0.55 6.14 1.88
C GLY A 83 -1.94 5.55 2.22
N ALA A 84 -2.87 6.40 2.64
CA ALA A 84 -4.26 6.01 2.89
C ALA A 84 -4.96 5.53 1.60
N ILE A 85 -4.77 6.22 0.47
CA ILE A 85 -5.29 5.79 -0.84
C ILE A 85 -4.78 4.40 -1.20
N LYS A 86 -3.47 4.13 -1.05
CA LYS A 86 -2.92 2.79 -1.31
C LYS A 86 -3.58 1.72 -0.43
N CYS A 87 -3.83 2.03 0.85
CA CYS A 87 -4.52 1.12 1.75
C CYS A 87 -6.01 0.92 1.38
N ALA A 88 -6.66 1.95 0.84
CA ALA A 88 -8.01 1.84 0.32
C ALA A 88 -8.05 0.94 -0.94
N PHE A 89 -7.10 1.08 -1.87
CA PHE A 89 -6.99 0.14 -2.99
C PHE A 89 -6.73 -1.28 -2.53
N PHE A 90 -5.91 -1.48 -1.49
CA PHE A 90 -5.75 -2.79 -0.87
C PHE A 90 -7.08 -3.38 -0.35
N GLY A 91 -7.90 -2.61 0.37
CA GLY A 91 -9.21 -3.07 0.83
C GLY A 91 -10.21 -3.34 -0.29
N LEU A 92 -10.18 -2.51 -1.33
CA LEU A 92 -11.04 -2.64 -2.51
C LEU A 92 -10.66 -3.89 -3.32
N SER A 93 -9.38 -4.09 -3.62
CA SER A 93 -8.85 -5.30 -4.28
C SER A 93 -9.09 -6.57 -3.45
N SER A 94 -8.96 -6.48 -2.12
CA SER A 94 -9.27 -7.59 -1.21
C SER A 94 -10.72 -8.04 -1.33
N THR A 95 -11.64 -7.09 -1.25
CA THR A 95 -13.07 -7.38 -1.29
C THR A 95 -13.49 -7.94 -2.65
N TYR A 96 -12.90 -7.39 -3.72
CA TYR A 96 -13.07 -7.94 -5.07
C TYR A 96 -12.58 -9.39 -5.16
N LEU A 97 -11.37 -9.71 -4.71
CA LEU A 97 -10.82 -11.07 -4.70
C LEU A 97 -11.71 -12.07 -3.95
N LEU A 98 -12.25 -11.65 -2.81
CA LEU A 98 -13.15 -12.47 -2.01
C LEU A 98 -14.51 -12.66 -2.70
N SER A 99 -14.99 -11.64 -3.43
CA SER A 99 -16.27 -11.71 -4.15
C SER A 99 -16.22 -12.57 -5.42
N THR A 100 -15.07 -12.61 -6.11
CA THR A 100 -14.90 -13.34 -7.38
C THR A 100 -14.57 -14.82 -7.20
N GLY A 101 -14.54 -15.32 -5.96
CA GLY A 101 -14.44 -16.75 -5.67
C GLY A 101 -13.04 -17.35 -5.84
N LEU A 102 -11.98 -16.54 -5.79
CA LEU A 102 -10.63 -17.07 -5.67
C LEU A 102 -10.53 -17.96 -4.42
N LYS A 103 -9.77 -19.08 -4.52
CA LYS A 103 -9.57 -20.00 -3.39
C LYS A 103 -9.13 -19.19 -2.17
N LEU A 104 -9.97 -19.16 -1.13
CA LEU A 104 -9.79 -18.38 0.10
C LEU A 104 -8.39 -18.58 0.72
N VAL A 105 -7.82 -19.76 0.49
CA VAL A 105 -6.46 -20.17 0.85
C VAL A 105 -5.40 -19.34 0.12
N SER A 106 -5.51 -19.18 -1.21
CA SER A 106 -4.58 -18.36 -2.00
C SER A 106 -4.63 -16.89 -1.60
N TYR A 107 -5.82 -16.38 -1.29
CA TYR A 107 -5.98 -15.03 -0.76
C TYR A 107 -5.28 -14.85 0.61
N THR A 108 -5.52 -15.77 1.54
CA THR A 108 -5.04 -15.66 2.94
C THR A 108 -3.55 -15.91 3.08
N ILE A 109 -3.00 -16.86 2.31
CA ILE A 109 -1.59 -17.26 2.42
C ILE A 109 -0.68 -16.33 1.62
N TRP A 110 -1.10 -15.92 0.43
CA TRP A 110 -0.23 -15.23 -0.52
C TRP A 110 -0.60 -13.77 -0.72
N TRP A 111 -1.85 -13.43 -0.99
CA TRP A 111 -2.14 -12.05 -1.41
C TRP A 111 -2.25 -11.09 -0.22
N PHE A 112 -3.04 -11.44 0.79
CA PHE A 112 -3.33 -10.58 1.94
C PHE A 112 -2.09 -10.20 2.78
N PRO A 113 -1.24 -11.13 3.26
CA PRO A 113 -0.16 -10.78 4.18
C PRO A 113 0.91 -9.92 3.50
N PHE A 114 1.20 -10.17 2.23
CA PHE A 114 2.17 -9.38 1.47
C PHE A 114 1.66 -7.98 1.17
N GLN A 115 0.39 -7.83 0.78
CA GLN A 115 -0.20 -6.51 0.57
C GLN A 115 -0.34 -5.72 1.87
N LEU A 116 -0.65 -6.39 2.99
CA LEU A 116 -0.69 -5.79 4.32
C LEU A 116 0.68 -5.22 4.73
N ILE A 117 1.73 -6.02 4.61
CA ILE A 117 3.11 -5.61 4.93
C ILE A 117 3.54 -4.47 3.99
N SER A 118 3.29 -4.59 2.69
CA SER A 118 3.61 -3.55 1.71
C SER A 118 2.91 -2.23 2.00
N CYS A 119 1.63 -2.25 2.39
CA CYS A 119 0.91 -1.04 2.78
C CYS A 119 1.46 -0.43 4.07
N LEU A 120 1.78 -1.25 5.07
CA LEU A 120 2.37 -0.80 6.32
C LEU A 120 3.75 -0.16 6.10
N LEU A 121 4.62 -0.80 5.33
CA LEU A 121 5.93 -0.28 4.97
C LEU A 121 5.83 1.02 4.18
N PHE A 122 4.86 1.13 3.28
CA PHE A 122 4.62 2.36 2.52
C PHE A 122 4.12 3.50 3.41
N LEU A 123 3.25 3.23 4.38
CA LEU A 123 2.83 4.22 5.38
C LEU A 123 4.00 4.68 6.26
N ILE A 124 4.88 3.74 6.67
CA ILE A 124 6.11 4.08 7.40
C ILE A 124 6.99 4.98 6.52
N LEU A 125 7.19 4.63 5.24
CA LEU A 125 7.94 5.45 4.28
C LEU A 125 7.35 6.87 4.17
N CYS A 126 6.04 6.99 4.03
CA CYS A 126 5.34 8.28 3.99
C CYS A 126 5.57 9.08 5.28
N SER A 127 5.53 8.42 6.44
CA SER A 127 5.78 9.06 7.74
C SER A 127 7.23 9.52 7.91
N VAL A 128 8.20 8.80 7.36
CA VAL A 128 9.62 9.18 7.40
C VAL A 128 9.90 10.35 6.45
N LEU A 129 9.32 10.32 5.24
CA LEU A 129 9.42 11.39 4.25
C LEU A 129 8.73 12.68 4.71
N SER A 130 7.58 12.54 5.36
CA SER A 130 6.71 13.64 5.78
C SER A 130 6.03 13.26 7.09
N PRO A 131 6.62 13.59 8.27
CA PRO A 131 6.09 13.15 9.55
C PRO A 131 4.62 13.58 9.73
N PRO A 132 3.76 12.83 10.41
CA PRO A 132 2.39 13.28 10.67
C PRO A 132 2.39 14.55 11.54
N PHE A 133 1.29 15.32 11.51
CA PHE A 133 1.14 16.57 12.24
C PHE A 133 1.22 16.42 13.76
N PHE A 134 0.91 15.22 14.28
CA PHE A 134 1.02 14.86 15.70
C PHE A 134 2.46 14.54 16.16
N ALA A 135 3.37 14.25 15.23
CA ALA A 135 4.78 14.18 15.56
C ALA A 135 5.27 15.61 15.68
N THR A 136 5.56 16.04 16.92
CA THR A 136 6.19 17.32 17.27
C THR A 136 7.22 17.65 16.20
N PRO A 137 7.31 18.89 15.68
CA PRO A 137 8.25 19.22 14.61
C PRO A 137 9.68 19.09 15.16
N ALA A 138 10.20 17.87 15.17
CA ALA A 138 11.61 17.60 15.32
C ALA A 138 12.28 18.44 14.24
N SER A 139 13.18 19.30 14.69
CA SER A 139 14.00 20.14 13.83
C SER A 139 14.46 19.33 12.63
N LYS A 140 14.41 19.91 11.43
CA LYS A 140 14.76 19.26 10.14
C LYS A 140 16.06 18.42 10.17
N ARG A 141 16.93 18.70 11.15
CA ARG A 141 18.22 18.05 11.39
C ARG A 141 18.12 16.58 11.82
N ASP A 142 17.01 16.16 12.43
CA ASP A 142 16.85 14.78 12.98
C ASP A 142 15.98 13.87 12.10
N ARG A 143 15.71 14.25 10.85
CA ARG A 143 14.98 13.36 9.93
C ARG A 143 15.86 12.15 9.61
N PRO A 144 15.44 10.91 9.91
CA PRO A 144 16.19 9.73 9.55
C PRO A 144 16.01 9.44 8.05
N LEU A 145 16.46 10.36 7.19
CA LEU A 145 16.44 10.18 5.73
C LEU A 145 17.30 8.98 5.31
N THR A 146 18.27 8.60 6.14
CA THR A 146 19.03 7.35 6.04
C THR A 146 18.15 6.10 6.11
N ALA A 147 16.95 6.18 6.69
CA ALA A 147 15.99 5.08 6.74
C ALA A 147 15.14 4.96 5.46
N VAL A 148 15.18 5.92 4.54
CA VAL A 148 14.41 5.86 3.28
C VAL A 148 14.92 4.76 2.34
N PRO A 149 16.23 4.65 2.02
CA PRO A 149 16.74 3.57 1.18
C PRO A 149 16.42 2.15 1.69
N PRO A 150 16.61 1.81 2.99
CA PRO A 150 16.28 0.46 3.46
C PRO A 150 14.77 0.18 3.45
N LEU A 151 13.90 1.18 3.66
CA LEU A 151 12.45 1.00 3.53
C LEU A 151 12.02 0.72 2.10
N ILE A 152 12.61 1.42 1.12
CA ILE A 152 12.37 1.15 -0.31
C ILE A 152 12.88 -0.25 -0.67
N ALA A 153 14.08 -0.62 -0.22
CA ALA A 153 14.62 -1.96 -0.44
C ALA A 153 13.71 -3.04 0.15
N LEU A 154 13.21 -2.84 1.37
CA LEU A 154 12.31 -3.78 2.02
C LEU A 154 10.97 -3.91 1.28
N LEU A 155 10.40 -2.79 0.80
CA LEU A 155 9.20 -2.82 -0.07
C LEU A 155 9.43 -3.65 -1.34
N LEU A 156 10.58 -3.46 -2.00
CA LEU A 156 10.91 -4.23 -3.20
C LEU A 156 11.16 -5.71 -2.89
N ILE A 157 11.81 -6.03 -1.77
CA ILE A 157 12.00 -7.41 -1.32
C ILE A 157 10.64 -8.07 -1.04
N THR A 158 9.74 -7.39 -0.32
CA THR A 158 8.38 -7.89 -0.10
C THR A 158 7.65 -8.14 -1.41
N GLN A 159 7.77 -7.24 -2.39
CA GLN A 159 7.17 -7.38 -3.71
C GLN A 159 7.75 -8.55 -4.51
N ILE A 160 9.07 -8.77 -4.44
CA ILE A 160 9.74 -9.90 -5.10
C ILE A 160 9.33 -11.22 -4.44
N LEU A 161 9.31 -11.29 -3.11
CA LEU A 161 8.86 -12.48 -2.38
C LEU A 161 7.41 -12.83 -2.71
N GLU A 162 6.54 -11.83 -2.75
CA GLU A 162 5.15 -12.01 -3.20
C GLU A 162 5.09 -12.61 -4.61
N LEU A 163 5.87 -12.09 -5.56
CA LEU A 163 5.88 -12.58 -6.94
C LEU A 163 6.45 -14.00 -7.04
N SER A 164 7.51 -14.30 -6.29
CA SER A 164 8.07 -15.65 -6.22
C SER A 164 7.02 -16.65 -5.74
N ILE A 165 6.32 -16.33 -4.65
CA ILE A 165 5.27 -17.21 -4.10
C ILE A 165 4.10 -17.33 -5.07
N PHE A 166 3.70 -16.24 -5.75
CA PHE A 166 2.67 -16.30 -6.79
C PHE A 166 3.03 -17.29 -7.89
N HIS A 167 4.30 -17.28 -8.32
CA HIS A 167 4.79 -18.19 -9.36
C HIS A 167 4.76 -19.66 -8.93
N PHE A 168 4.99 -19.96 -7.64
CA PHE A 168 4.93 -21.33 -7.11
C PHE A 168 3.50 -21.80 -6.78
N ILE A 169 2.55 -20.89 -6.55
CA ILE A 169 1.14 -21.22 -6.24
C ILE A 169 0.28 -21.36 -7.50
N LYS A 170 0.66 -20.69 -8.59
CA LYS A 170 0.04 -20.82 -9.92
C LYS A 170 0.23 -22.24 -10.47
#